data_AF-D2JWW4-F1
#
_entry.id   AF-D2JWW4-F1
#
_cell.length_a   1.000
_cell.length_b   1.000
_cell.length_c   1.000
_cell.angle_alpha   90.00
_cell.angle_beta   90.00
_cell.angle_gamma   90.00
#
_symmetry.space_group_name_H-M   'P 1'
#
loop_
_entity.id
_entity.type
_entity.pdbx_description
1 polymer ?
#
loop_
_entity_poly.entity_id
_entity_poly.type
_entity_poly.pdbx_seq_one_letter_code
_entity_poly.pdbx_strand_id
1 'polypeptide(L)'
;MSAAPRKRRFHADESPPLPRVSADDIKDGHVITNEQPRILRPPISSQSIRSEHVISWTTAMLLTVVAAAVRFWRIDHPDQVVFDEVHFGSFAGHYIKREYFFDVHPPLAKLLNAFVAWLVGFDGDFGFEQIGDSYSAANVPYVAMRGFCAFMGSLTVPVIFAIMRESGYPIAIAAFSSILLLFDNGHVIQTRLILLDAALVLFMSLSLLSYIKFSQSRYVEFSRRWFFWLVSTGFWLACTLGCKMVGVLTFFTIGAAVIWDLWEILDIKKGHPM
;
A
#
# COMPACT_ATOMS: atom_id res chain seq x y z
N MET A 1 -2.67 -14.41 43.84
CA MET A 1 -2.92 -13.07 43.24
C MET A 1 -3.77 -13.28 42.01
N SER A 2 -5.08 -13.03 42.12
CA SER A 2 -6.07 -13.34 41.08
C SER A 2 -6.33 -12.10 40.23
N ALA A 3 -6.11 -12.19 38.92
CA ALA A 3 -6.35 -11.12 37.96
C ALA A 3 -7.85 -11.09 37.60
N ALA A 4 -8.57 -10.07 38.07
CA ALA A 4 -9.95 -9.85 37.68
C ALA A 4 -10.05 -9.35 36.22
N PRO A 5 -11.03 -9.81 35.43
CA PRO A 5 -11.17 -9.43 34.03
C PRO A 5 -11.73 -8.01 33.89
N ARG A 6 -11.06 -7.18 33.09
CA ARG A 6 -11.48 -5.82 32.75
C ARG A 6 -12.72 -5.87 31.86
N LYS A 7 -13.91 -5.59 32.42
CA LYS A 7 -15.18 -5.49 31.67
C LYS A 7 -15.04 -4.47 30.52
N ARG A 8 -15.23 -4.92 29.27
CA ARG A 8 -15.47 -4.04 28.12
C ARG A 8 -16.79 -3.29 28.36
N ARG A 9 -16.72 -1.97 28.52
CA ARG A 9 -17.90 -1.09 28.43
C ARG A 9 -18.38 -1.11 26.98
N PHE A 10 -19.36 -1.95 26.67
CA PHE A 10 -20.29 -1.67 25.58
C PHE A 10 -21.35 -0.73 26.15
N HIS A 11 -21.09 0.57 26.12
CA HIS A 11 -22.21 1.51 26.02
C HIS A 11 -22.61 1.49 24.55
N ALA A 12 -23.70 0.78 24.25
CA ALA A 12 -24.48 1.12 23.08
C ALA A 12 -24.82 2.61 23.23
N ASP A 13 -24.39 3.39 22.26
CA ASP A 13 -24.72 4.81 22.14
C ASP A 13 -26.22 4.85 21.79
N GLU A 14 -27.08 4.73 22.80
CA GLU A 14 -28.43 5.28 22.69
C GLU A 14 -28.22 6.77 22.46
N SER A 15 -28.48 7.21 21.22
CA SER A 15 -28.55 8.64 20.91
C SER A 15 -29.32 9.32 22.03
N PRO A 16 -28.75 10.35 22.69
CA PRO A 16 -29.43 10.99 23.80
C PRO A 16 -30.82 11.44 23.31
N PRO A 17 -31.88 11.22 24.10
CA PRO A 17 -33.22 11.63 23.69
C PRO A 17 -33.20 13.11 23.36
N LEU A 18 -33.88 13.48 22.27
CA LEU A 18 -34.08 14.88 21.90
C LEU A 18 -34.56 15.66 23.14
N PRO A 19 -34.04 16.87 23.39
CA PRO A 19 -34.44 17.65 24.56
C PRO A 19 -35.95 17.79 24.58
N ARG A 20 -36.60 17.16 25.57
CA ARG A 20 -38.00 17.46 25.87
C ARG A 20 -37.96 18.77 26.63
N VAL A 21 -38.39 19.85 25.97
CA VAL A 21 -38.70 21.11 26.65
C VAL A 21 -39.75 20.78 27.71
N SER A 22 -39.38 20.82 28.99
CA SER A 22 -40.35 20.67 30.07
C SER A 22 -41.14 21.97 30.15
N ALA A 23 -42.41 21.90 30.58
CA ALA A 23 -43.23 23.10 30.78
C ALA A 23 -42.60 24.09 31.79
N ASP A 24 -41.64 23.62 32.60
CA ASP A 24 -40.86 24.41 33.56
C ASP A 24 -39.74 25.26 32.91
N ASP A 25 -39.39 25.01 31.64
CA ASP A 25 -38.31 25.72 30.91
C ASP A 25 -38.80 27.03 30.26
N ILE A 26 -40.07 27.40 30.47
CA ILE A 26 -40.71 28.61 29.94
C ILE A 26 -41.05 29.54 31.12
N LYS A 27 -40.26 30.60 31.29
CA LYS A 27 -40.65 31.79 32.06
C LYS A 27 -40.73 32.97 31.09
N ASP A 28 -41.85 33.69 31.13
CA ASP A 28 -42.09 34.91 30.35
C ASP A 28 -41.90 34.75 28.82
N GLY A 29 -42.30 33.60 28.26
CA GLY A 29 -42.26 33.36 26.81
C GLY A 29 -40.86 33.18 26.21
N HIS A 30 -39.81 33.11 27.03
CA HIS A 30 -38.45 32.86 26.60
C HIS A 30 -37.96 31.49 27.10
N VAL A 31 -37.47 30.67 26.16
CA VAL A 31 -36.82 29.39 26.47
C VAL A 31 -35.44 29.67 27.05
N ILE A 32 -35.23 29.34 28.32
CA ILE A 32 -33.91 29.45 28.96
C ILE A 32 -33.15 28.16 28.70
N THR A 33 -32.39 28.09 27.60
CA THR A 33 -31.48 26.97 27.37
C THR A 33 -30.22 27.15 28.22
N ASN A 34 -30.09 26.36 29.29
CA ASN A 34 -28.84 26.20 30.06
C ASN A 34 -27.81 25.35 29.29
N GLU A 35 -27.64 25.60 27.99
CA GLU A 35 -26.60 24.93 27.20
C GLU A 35 -25.27 25.65 27.43
N GLN A 36 -24.38 25.04 28.21
CA GLN A 36 -22.96 25.36 28.12
C GLN A 36 -22.56 25.18 26.65
N PRO A 37 -22.01 26.21 25.97
CA PRO A 37 -21.58 26.07 24.60
C PRO A 37 -20.60 24.90 24.55
N ARG A 38 -20.87 23.88 23.72
CA ARG A 38 -19.83 22.90 23.35
C ARG A 38 -18.64 23.73 22.91
N ILE A 39 -17.54 23.66 23.64
CA ILE A 39 -16.28 24.29 23.24
C ILE A 39 -15.92 23.62 21.92
N LEU A 40 -16.30 24.24 20.82
CA LEU A 40 -15.84 23.86 19.49
C LEU A 40 -14.32 23.93 19.59
N ARG A 41 -13.66 22.78 19.42
CA ARG A 41 -12.20 22.76 19.30
C ARG A 41 -11.84 23.83 18.27
N PRO A 42 -10.91 24.74 18.58
CA PRO A 42 -10.56 25.79 17.65
C PRO A 42 -10.16 25.16 16.31
N PRO A 43 -10.55 25.76 15.17
CA PRO A 43 -10.14 25.27 13.87
C PRO A 43 -8.62 25.14 13.83
N ILE A 44 -8.14 24.00 13.34
CA ILE A 44 -6.71 23.70 13.24
C ILE A 44 -6.05 24.81 12.42
N SER A 45 -4.96 25.39 12.93
CA SER A 45 -4.31 26.51 12.25
C SER A 45 -3.67 26.05 10.93
N SER A 46 -3.66 26.92 9.92
CA SER A 46 -3.01 26.64 8.64
C SER A 46 -1.51 26.34 8.79
N GLN A 47 -0.87 26.97 9.78
CA GLN A 47 0.51 26.69 10.17
C GLN A 47 0.68 25.27 10.73
N SER A 48 -0.24 24.78 11.57
CA SER A 48 -0.16 23.40 12.07
C SER A 48 -0.36 22.37 10.95
N ILE A 49 -1.26 22.61 9.99
CA ILE A 49 -1.47 21.72 8.84
C ILE A 49 -0.20 21.63 7.98
N ARG A 50 0.41 22.78 7.66
CA ARG A 50 1.66 22.81 6.90
C ARG A 50 2.78 22.06 7.63
N SER A 51 2.91 22.27 8.93
CA SER A 51 3.92 21.57 9.75
C SER A 51 3.69 20.06 9.74
N GLU A 52 2.44 19.61 9.82
CA GLU A 52 2.10 18.19 9.79
C GLU A 52 2.41 17.54 8.45
N HIS A 53 2.14 18.23 7.33
CA HIS A 53 2.54 17.76 6.01
C HIS A 53 4.06 17.66 5.89
N VAL A 54 4.81 18.67 6.32
CA VAL A 54 6.27 18.65 6.29
C VAL A 54 6.82 17.48 7.11
N ILE A 55 6.29 17.25 8.32
CA ILE A 55 6.68 16.12 9.17
C ILE A 55 6.33 14.80 8.48
N SER A 56 5.17 14.69 7.84
CA SER A 56 4.76 13.48 7.13
C SER A 56 5.70 13.16 5.95
N TRP A 57 6.00 14.14 5.11
CA TRP A 57 6.89 13.98 3.96
C TRP A 57 8.34 13.67 4.37
N THR A 58 8.84 14.37 5.39
CA THR A 58 10.19 14.09 5.93
C THR A 58 10.27 12.71 6.55
N THR A 59 9.24 12.26 7.27
CA THR A 59 9.16 10.90 7.81
C THR A 59 9.15 9.86 6.69
N ALA A 60 8.32 10.04 5.65
CA ALA A 60 8.28 9.15 4.50
C ALA A 60 9.64 9.07 3.77
N MET A 61 10.31 10.21 3.60
CA MET A 61 11.64 10.28 2.97
C MET A 61 12.69 9.55 3.81
N LEU A 62 12.69 9.76 5.13
CA LEU A 62 13.60 9.06 6.05
C LEU A 62 13.36 7.55 6.00
N LEU A 63 12.11 7.10 6.07
CA LEU A 63 11.75 5.69 5.95
C LEU A 63 12.20 5.10 4.61
N THR A 64 12.10 5.85 3.52
CA THR A 64 12.55 5.43 2.19
C THR A 64 14.06 5.25 2.14
N VAL A 65 14.83 6.20 2.68
CA VAL A 65 16.29 6.14 2.73
C VAL A 65 16.76 4.96 3.58
N VAL A 66 16.14 4.75 4.75
CA VAL A 66 16.47 3.62 5.63
C VAL A 66 16.07 2.29 4.98
N ALA A 67 14.89 2.21 4.33
CA ALA A 67 14.45 1.02 3.61
C ALA A 67 15.41 0.64 2.48
N ALA A 68 15.88 1.63 1.71
CA ALA A 68 16.89 1.44 0.69
C ALA A 68 18.22 0.99 1.30
N ALA A 69 18.71 1.66 2.36
CA ALA A 69 19.94 1.26 3.04
C ALA A 69 19.90 -0.20 3.49
N VAL A 70 18.80 -0.66 4.09
CA VAL A 70 18.63 -2.05 4.54
C VAL A 70 18.60 -3.04 3.37
N ARG A 71 17.86 -2.74 2.29
CA ARG A 71 17.70 -3.68 1.16
C ARG A 71 18.94 -3.75 0.27
N PHE A 72 19.61 -2.63 0.04
CA PHE A 72 20.84 -2.56 -0.75
C PHE A 72 22.09 -2.97 0.02
N TRP A 73 22.02 -3.11 1.34
CA TRP A 73 23.15 -3.59 2.13
C TRP A 73 23.59 -4.98 1.63
N ARG A 74 24.88 -5.10 1.25
CA ARG A 74 25.51 -6.29 0.66
C ARG A 74 24.65 -7.04 -0.36
N ILE A 75 24.05 -6.31 -1.29
CA ILE A 75 23.18 -6.91 -2.33
C ILE A 75 23.95 -7.81 -3.32
N ASP A 76 25.27 -7.63 -3.40
CA ASP A 76 26.22 -8.49 -4.08
C ASP A 76 26.37 -9.86 -3.41
N HIS A 77 26.10 -9.98 -2.11
CA HIS A 77 26.16 -11.26 -1.42
C HIS A 77 24.77 -11.93 -1.30
N PRO A 78 24.63 -13.21 -1.66
CA PRO A 78 25.65 -14.13 -2.22
C PRO A 78 25.79 -14.00 -3.75
N ASP A 79 26.99 -14.23 -4.30
CA ASP A 79 27.29 -14.09 -5.74
C ASP A 79 26.91 -15.33 -6.57
N GLN A 80 25.88 -16.04 -6.13
CA GLN A 80 25.37 -17.26 -6.72
C GLN A 80 23.85 -17.19 -6.90
N VAL A 81 23.32 -18.02 -7.79
CA VAL A 81 21.88 -18.18 -7.97
C VAL A 81 21.26 -18.79 -6.71
N VAL A 82 20.21 -18.15 -6.18
CA VAL A 82 19.51 -18.60 -4.97
C VAL A 82 18.02 -18.81 -5.25
N PHE A 83 17.48 -19.92 -4.74
CA PHE A 83 16.02 -20.16 -4.72
C PHE A 83 15.41 -19.98 -6.13
N ASP A 84 14.27 -19.30 -6.25
CA ASP A 84 13.55 -19.07 -7.49
C ASP A 84 14.25 -18.14 -8.49
N GLU A 85 15.44 -17.60 -8.19
CA GLU A 85 16.25 -16.91 -9.19
C GLU A 85 16.63 -17.83 -10.36
N VAL A 86 16.68 -19.16 -10.15
CA VAL A 86 16.85 -20.14 -11.24
C VAL A 86 15.77 -19.98 -12.32
N HIS A 87 14.51 -19.83 -11.90
CA HIS A 87 13.38 -19.72 -12.80
C HIS A 87 13.28 -18.32 -13.39
N PHE A 88 13.22 -17.28 -12.53
CA PHE A 88 12.95 -15.92 -12.98
C PHE A 88 14.14 -15.26 -13.67
N GLY A 89 15.37 -15.68 -13.34
CA GLY A 89 16.56 -15.33 -14.09
C GLY A 89 16.56 -15.95 -15.48
N SER A 90 16.28 -17.25 -15.58
CA SER A 90 16.17 -17.97 -16.87
C SER A 90 15.11 -17.34 -17.78
N PHE A 91 13.93 -17.02 -17.24
CA PHE A 91 12.87 -16.35 -18.01
C PHE A 91 13.28 -14.96 -18.51
N ALA A 92 14.08 -14.21 -17.75
CA ALA A 92 14.62 -12.95 -18.23
C ALA A 92 15.54 -13.17 -19.45
N GLY A 93 16.38 -14.22 -19.41
CA GLY A 93 17.20 -14.65 -20.55
C GLY A 93 16.36 -15.01 -21.78
N HIS A 94 15.32 -15.83 -21.62
CA HIS A 94 14.43 -16.18 -22.74
C HIS A 94 13.73 -14.97 -23.37
N TYR A 95 13.29 -13.99 -22.57
CA TYR A 95 12.72 -12.74 -23.11
C TYR A 95 13.74 -11.96 -23.96
N ILE A 96 14.99 -11.87 -23.50
CA ILE A 96 16.06 -11.16 -24.23
C ILE A 96 16.40 -11.90 -25.53
N LYS A 97 16.48 -13.24 -25.48
CA LYS A 97 16.71 -14.11 -26.64
C LYS A 97 15.51 -14.24 -27.57
N ARG A 98 14.34 -13.73 -27.16
CA ARG A 98 13.06 -13.85 -27.88
C ARG A 98 12.65 -15.30 -28.11
N GLU A 99 12.94 -16.15 -27.14
CA GLU A 99 12.59 -17.56 -27.13
C GLU A 99 11.26 -17.78 -26.42
N TYR A 100 10.44 -18.68 -26.97
CA TYR A 100 9.21 -19.08 -26.32
C TYR A 100 9.53 -19.97 -25.11
N PHE A 101 8.86 -19.70 -23.99
CA PHE A 101 8.88 -20.56 -22.81
C PHE A 101 7.48 -20.60 -22.20
N PHE A 102 7.22 -21.65 -21.41
CA PHE A 102 5.96 -21.81 -20.68
C PHE A 102 6.17 -21.46 -19.21
N ASP A 103 5.29 -20.64 -18.66
CA ASP A 103 5.24 -20.35 -17.23
C ASP A 103 3.80 -20.16 -16.76
N VAL A 104 3.54 -20.48 -15.50
CA VAL A 104 2.24 -20.37 -14.85
C VAL A 104 1.87 -18.92 -14.52
N HIS A 105 2.86 -18.02 -14.37
CA HIS A 105 2.60 -16.64 -14.00
C HIS A 105 2.42 -15.72 -15.21
N PRO A 106 1.53 -14.71 -15.10
CA PRO A 106 1.43 -13.63 -16.07
C PRO A 106 2.77 -12.89 -16.29
N PRO A 107 2.97 -12.22 -17.45
CA PRO A 107 4.30 -11.87 -17.91
C PRO A 107 4.88 -10.57 -17.34
N LEU A 108 4.10 -9.68 -16.73
CA LEU A 108 4.52 -8.29 -16.47
C LEU A 108 5.76 -8.20 -15.58
N ALA A 109 5.79 -8.91 -14.46
CA ALA A 109 6.95 -8.86 -13.55
C ALA A 109 8.21 -9.41 -14.20
N LYS A 110 8.08 -10.49 -14.98
CA LYS A 110 9.21 -11.09 -15.70
C LYS A 110 9.71 -10.16 -16.81
N LEU A 111 8.81 -9.48 -17.52
CA LEU A 111 9.15 -8.47 -18.51
C LEU A 111 9.87 -7.26 -17.89
N LEU A 112 9.49 -6.83 -16.68
CA LEU A 112 10.19 -5.77 -15.96
C LEU A 112 11.62 -6.20 -15.57
N ASN A 113 11.78 -7.42 -15.06
CA ASN A 113 13.10 -7.97 -14.75
C ASN A 113 13.96 -8.11 -16.01
N ALA A 114 13.39 -8.62 -17.11
CA ALA A 114 14.05 -8.71 -18.40
C ALA A 114 14.44 -7.34 -18.98
N PHE A 115 13.57 -6.34 -18.83
CA PHE A 115 13.84 -4.97 -19.27
C PHE A 115 15.05 -4.38 -18.55
N VAL A 116 15.14 -4.57 -17.23
CA VAL A 116 16.31 -4.11 -16.46
C VAL A 116 17.55 -4.91 -16.81
N ALA A 117 17.44 -6.24 -16.94
CA ALA A 117 18.57 -7.07 -17.33
C ALA A 117 19.15 -6.62 -18.69
N TRP A 118 18.27 -6.37 -19.67
CA TRP A 118 18.66 -5.80 -20.97
C TRP A 118 19.30 -4.42 -20.84
N LEU A 119 18.75 -3.53 -19.99
CA LEU A 119 19.29 -2.18 -19.77
C LEU A 119 20.72 -2.20 -19.21
N VAL A 120 21.05 -3.18 -18.38
CA VAL A 120 22.37 -3.33 -17.76
C VAL A 120 23.32 -4.19 -18.64
N GLY A 121 22.86 -4.62 -19.81
CA GLY A 121 23.70 -5.34 -20.78
C GLY A 121 23.79 -6.85 -20.55
N PHE A 122 22.81 -7.46 -19.88
CA PHE A 122 22.68 -8.92 -19.90
C PHE A 122 22.23 -9.39 -21.29
N ASP A 123 22.95 -10.36 -21.86
CA ASP A 123 22.72 -10.93 -23.19
C ASP A 123 21.78 -12.16 -23.18
N GLY A 124 21.52 -12.73 -22.00
CA GLY A 124 20.71 -13.93 -21.84
C GLY A 124 21.51 -15.24 -21.95
N ASP A 125 22.83 -15.20 -22.07
CA ASP A 125 23.66 -16.41 -22.28
C ASP A 125 23.92 -17.24 -21.03
N PHE A 126 23.56 -16.71 -19.86
CA PHE A 126 23.57 -17.48 -18.62
C PHE A 126 22.28 -18.26 -18.44
N GLY A 127 22.38 -19.60 -18.32
CA GLY A 127 21.22 -20.51 -18.31
C GLY A 127 20.43 -20.57 -16.99
N PHE A 128 21.01 -20.15 -15.86
CA PHE A 128 20.43 -20.30 -14.52
C PHE A 128 19.96 -21.73 -14.22
N GLU A 129 20.80 -22.73 -14.52
CA GLU A 129 20.38 -24.14 -14.49
C GLU A 129 20.24 -24.70 -13.07
N GLN A 130 21.13 -24.30 -12.16
CA GLN A 130 21.17 -24.84 -10.81
C GLN A 130 21.31 -23.75 -9.74
N ILE A 131 20.73 -24.03 -8.57
CA ILE A 131 20.98 -23.23 -7.38
C ILE A 131 22.46 -23.39 -7.01
N GLY A 132 23.15 -22.27 -6.83
CA GLY A 132 24.59 -22.24 -6.56
C GLY A 132 25.44 -21.91 -7.78
N ASP A 133 24.87 -21.76 -8.98
CA ASP A 133 25.63 -21.29 -10.13
C ASP A 133 26.22 -19.90 -9.86
N SER A 134 27.52 -19.74 -10.13
CA SER A 134 28.26 -18.52 -9.81
C SER A 134 28.00 -17.44 -10.87
N TYR A 135 27.46 -16.30 -10.42
CA TYR A 135 27.27 -15.13 -11.28
C TYR A 135 28.59 -14.47 -11.66
N SER A 136 29.55 -14.47 -10.74
CA SER A 136 30.88 -13.87 -10.94
C SER A 136 31.68 -14.62 -12.00
N ALA A 137 31.61 -15.95 -12.02
CA ALA A 137 32.27 -16.76 -13.05
C ALA A 137 31.72 -16.51 -14.47
N ALA A 138 30.42 -16.20 -14.58
CA ALA A 138 29.74 -15.95 -15.84
C ALA A 138 29.58 -14.46 -16.20
N ASN A 139 30.17 -13.55 -15.41
CA ASN A 139 30.07 -12.08 -15.61
C ASN A 139 28.63 -11.55 -15.74
N VAL A 140 27.67 -12.14 -15.04
CA VAL A 140 26.26 -11.72 -15.09
C VAL A 140 26.09 -10.41 -14.29
N PRO A 141 25.37 -9.39 -14.80
CA PRO A 141 25.11 -8.15 -14.06
C PRO A 141 24.01 -8.31 -12.97
N TYR A 142 24.09 -9.36 -12.15
CA TYR A 142 23.08 -9.74 -11.16
C TYR A 142 22.85 -8.68 -10.08
N VAL A 143 23.89 -7.92 -9.70
CA VAL A 143 23.81 -6.86 -8.67
C VAL A 143 22.78 -5.80 -9.06
N ALA A 144 22.76 -5.39 -10.32
CA ALA A 144 21.81 -4.40 -10.80
C ALA A 144 20.41 -5.00 -10.98
N MET A 145 20.32 -6.25 -11.43
CA MET A 145 19.05 -6.99 -11.52
C MET A 145 18.39 -7.12 -10.14
N ARG A 146 19.13 -7.56 -9.12
CA ARG A 146 18.70 -7.56 -7.72
C ARG A 146 18.41 -6.15 -7.21
N GLY A 147 19.23 -5.18 -7.60
CA GLY A 147 19.04 -3.77 -7.28
C GLY A 147 17.68 -3.22 -7.71
N PHE A 148 17.15 -3.66 -8.85
CA PHE A 148 15.81 -3.28 -9.28
C PHE A 148 14.71 -3.85 -8.38
N CYS A 149 14.79 -5.13 -8.01
CA CYS A 149 13.87 -5.72 -7.05
C CYS A 149 13.95 -5.00 -5.70
N ALA A 150 15.18 -4.71 -5.22
CA ALA A 150 15.42 -4.00 -3.97
C ALA A 150 14.87 -2.57 -4.01
N PHE A 151 14.97 -1.89 -5.15
CA PHE A 151 14.37 -0.58 -5.37
C PHE A 151 12.85 -0.63 -5.23
N MET A 152 12.18 -1.54 -5.93
CA MET A 152 10.72 -1.72 -5.81
C MET A 152 10.30 -2.07 -4.37
N GLY A 153 11.02 -2.99 -3.73
CA GLY A 153 10.78 -3.35 -2.33
C GLY A 153 10.99 -2.19 -1.35
N SER A 154 11.90 -1.26 -1.67
CA SER A 154 12.13 -0.05 -0.87
C SER A 154 10.99 0.95 -1.03
N LEU A 155 10.42 1.08 -2.24
CA LEU A 155 9.25 1.93 -2.52
C LEU A 155 7.97 1.44 -1.83
N THR A 156 7.84 0.15 -1.54
CA THR A 156 6.69 -0.38 -0.79
C THR A 156 6.58 0.27 0.60
N VAL A 157 7.70 0.54 1.28
CA VAL A 157 7.71 1.08 2.66
C VAL A 157 7.03 2.46 2.77
N PRO A 158 7.38 3.48 1.97
CA PRO A 158 6.66 4.76 1.98
C PRO A 158 5.24 4.65 1.44
N VAL A 159 4.92 3.69 0.57
CA VAL A 159 3.53 3.46 0.13
C VAL A 159 2.66 2.98 1.29
N ILE A 160 3.17 2.08 2.14
CA ILE A 160 2.46 1.66 3.36
C ILE A 160 2.29 2.84 4.33
N PHE A 161 3.30 3.70 4.45
CA PHE A 161 3.19 4.92 5.26
C PHE A 161 2.07 5.80 4.73
N ALA A 162 2.03 6.00 3.41
CA ALA A 162 0.99 6.78 2.74
C ALA A 162 -0.39 6.14 2.96
N ILE A 163 -0.56 4.83 2.80
CA ILE A 163 -1.83 4.14 3.09
C ILE A 163 -2.33 4.49 4.49
N MET A 164 -1.47 4.35 5.50
CA MET A 164 -1.85 4.65 6.89
C MET A 164 -2.21 6.13 7.09
N ARG A 165 -1.47 7.05 6.48
CA ARG A 165 -1.78 8.49 6.57
C ARG A 165 -3.09 8.83 5.88
N GLU A 166 -3.34 8.25 4.72
CA GLU A 166 -4.57 8.47 3.94
C GLU A 166 -5.79 7.78 4.57
N SER A 167 -5.60 6.72 5.36
CA SER A 167 -6.65 6.14 6.21
C SER A 167 -6.96 6.96 7.46
N GLY A 168 -6.27 8.09 7.69
CA GLY A 168 -6.54 9.00 8.82
C GLY A 168 -5.77 8.69 10.10
N TYR A 169 -4.76 7.81 10.06
CA TYR A 169 -3.96 7.51 11.25
C TYR A 169 -2.90 8.60 11.54
N PRO A 170 -2.56 8.83 12.83
CA PRO A 170 -1.48 9.73 13.23
C PRO A 170 -0.13 9.30 12.64
N ILE A 171 0.78 10.27 12.44
CA ILE A 171 2.12 10.04 11.88
C ILE A 171 2.88 8.95 12.64
N ALA A 172 2.78 8.92 13.97
CA ALA A 172 3.45 7.91 14.79
C ALA A 172 2.98 6.48 14.47
N ILE A 173 1.67 6.26 14.28
CA ILE A 173 1.11 4.95 13.95
C ILE A 173 1.49 4.57 12.52
N ALA A 174 1.39 5.51 11.59
CA ALA A 174 1.79 5.29 10.20
C ALA A 174 3.29 4.92 10.09
N ALA A 175 4.16 5.64 10.81
CA ALA A 175 5.58 5.35 10.86
C ALA A 175 5.85 3.98 11.48
N PHE A 176 5.17 3.65 12.58
CA PHE A 176 5.30 2.34 13.24
C PHE A 176 4.92 1.19 12.30
N SER A 177 3.79 1.28 11.59
CA SER A 177 3.38 0.28 10.60
C SER A 177 4.40 0.09 9.47
N SER A 178 4.97 1.19 8.96
CA SER A 178 6.04 1.10 7.95
C SER A 178 7.35 0.54 8.52
N ILE A 179 7.69 0.82 9.77
CA ILE A 179 8.87 0.27 10.44
C ILE A 179 8.76 -1.24 10.59
N LEU A 180 7.57 -1.77 10.89
CA LEU A 180 7.33 -3.21 10.95
C LEU A 180 7.65 -3.89 9.62
N LEU A 181 7.20 -3.33 8.48
CA LEU A 181 7.53 -3.87 7.15
C LEU A 181 8.99 -3.61 6.75
N LEU A 182 9.56 -2.47 7.17
CA LEU A 182 10.94 -2.10 6.86
C LEU A 182 11.91 -3.14 7.41
N PHE A 183 11.70 -3.60 8.65
CA PHE A 183 12.52 -4.60 9.35
C PHE A 183 11.95 -6.03 9.30
N ASP A 184 10.94 -6.29 8.47
CA ASP A 184 10.47 -7.66 8.23
C ASP A 184 11.50 -8.39 7.36
N ASN A 185 12.22 -9.33 7.97
CA ASN A 185 13.22 -10.14 7.29
C ASN A 185 12.66 -10.92 6.10
N GLY A 186 11.41 -11.40 6.18
CA GLY A 186 10.77 -12.14 5.08
C GLY A 186 10.61 -11.24 3.86
N HIS A 187 10.03 -10.05 4.05
CA HIS A 187 9.87 -9.07 2.99
C HIS A 187 11.23 -8.57 2.46
N VAL A 188 12.21 -8.31 3.33
CA VAL A 188 13.55 -7.87 2.92
C VAL A 188 14.23 -8.92 2.06
N ILE A 189 14.25 -10.20 2.45
CA ILE A 189 14.89 -11.26 1.68
C ILE A 189 14.21 -11.41 0.31
N GLN A 190 12.87 -11.49 0.30
CA GLN A 190 12.10 -11.73 -0.92
C GLN A 190 12.20 -10.57 -1.93
N THR A 191 12.41 -9.34 -1.46
CA THR A 191 12.57 -8.17 -2.33
C THR A 191 14.01 -7.85 -2.71
N ARG A 192 15.00 -8.60 -2.22
CA ARG A 192 16.42 -8.44 -2.61
C ARG A 192 16.87 -9.35 -3.74
N LEU A 193 16.17 -10.45 -3.95
CA LEU A 193 16.49 -11.45 -4.97
C LEU A 193 15.71 -11.16 -6.26
N ILE A 194 16.14 -11.75 -7.37
CA ILE A 194 15.51 -11.60 -8.70
C ILE A 194 14.19 -12.40 -8.73
N LEU A 195 13.16 -11.89 -8.06
CA LEU A 195 11.82 -12.48 -8.01
C LEU A 195 10.78 -11.50 -8.58
N LEU A 196 9.60 -12.03 -8.89
CA LEU A 196 8.42 -11.22 -9.25
C LEU A 196 7.72 -10.57 -8.05
N ASP A 197 7.97 -11.04 -6.84
CA ASP A 197 7.17 -10.66 -5.67
C ASP A 197 7.42 -9.21 -5.25
N ALA A 198 8.60 -8.64 -5.54
CA ALA A 198 8.87 -7.21 -5.30
C ALA A 198 7.92 -6.29 -6.09
N ALA A 199 7.72 -6.58 -7.39
CA ALA A 199 6.77 -5.85 -8.23
C ALA A 199 5.33 -6.11 -7.79
N LEU A 200 4.99 -7.37 -7.48
CA LEU A 200 3.66 -7.77 -7.03
C LEU A 200 3.24 -7.00 -5.77
N VAL A 201 4.05 -7.01 -4.71
CA VAL A 201 3.71 -6.37 -3.44
C VAL A 201 3.64 -4.85 -3.59
N LEU A 202 4.51 -4.25 -4.40
CA LEU A 202 4.45 -2.82 -4.69
C LEU A 202 3.15 -2.44 -5.42
N PHE A 203 2.79 -3.15 -6.50
CA PHE A 203 1.57 -2.87 -7.25
C PHE A 203 0.31 -3.16 -6.45
N MET A 204 0.31 -4.21 -5.61
CA MET A 204 -0.76 -4.47 -4.65
C MET A 204 -0.94 -3.29 -3.70
N SER A 205 0.15 -2.80 -3.11
CA SER A 205 0.12 -1.68 -2.18
C SER A 205 -0.34 -0.38 -2.87
N LEU A 206 0.13 -0.13 -4.09
CA LEU A 206 -0.31 1.02 -4.90
C LEU A 206 -1.80 0.93 -5.28
N SER A 207 -2.31 -0.28 -5.59
CA SER A 207 -3.73 -0.48 -5.88
C SER A 207 -4.60 -0.14 -4.67
N LEU A 208 -4.18 -0.55 -3.47
CA LEU A 208 -4.88 -0.23 -2.22
C LEU A 208 -4.81 1.27 -1.91
N LEU A 209 -3.64 1.89 -2.06
CA LEU A 209 -3.47 3.33 -1.88
C LEU A 209 -4.37 4.13 -2.83
N SER A 210 -4.40 3.78 -4.11
CA SER A 210 -5.25 4.44 -5.10
C SER A 210 -6.73 4.24 -4.79
N TYR A 211 -7.14 3.07 -4.31
CA TYR A 211 -8.53 2.84 -3.88
C TYR A 211 -8.90 3.69 -2.65
N ILE A 212 -8.02 3.82 -1.65
CA ILE A 212 -8.26 4.69 -0.49
C ILE A 212 -8.42 6.16 -0.95
N LYS A 213 -7.55 6.63 -1.85
CA LYS A 213 -7.62 7.98 -2.42
C LYS A 213 -8.89 8.20 -3.25
N PHE A 214 -9.35 7.16 -3.95
CA PHE A 214 -10.62 7.15 -4.65
C PHE A 214 -11.79 7.28 -3.68
N SER A 215 -11.80 6.48 -2.61
CA SER A 215 -12.83 6.50 -1.56
C SER A 215 -12.92 7.86 -0.85
N GLN A 216 -11.78 8.51 -0.55
CA GLN A 216 -11.76 9.88 -0.03
C GLN A 216 -12.40 10.90 -1.00
N SER A 217 -12.33 10.64 -2.30
CA SER A 217 -12.88 11.52 -3.33
C SER A 217 -14.39 11.30 -3.54
N ARG A 218 -15.04 10.43 -2.76
CA ARG A 218 -16.48 10.12 -2.85
C ARG A 218 -17.39 11.34 -2.65
N TYR A 219 -16.96 12.36 -1.92
CA TYR A 219 -17.74 13.58 -1.75
C TYR A 219 -17.62 14.57 -2.92
N VAL A 220 -16.75 14.28 -3.89
CA VAL A 220 -16.49 15.12 -5.07
C VAL A 220 -16.59 14.27 -6.33
N GLU A 221 -17.75 13.64 -6.48
CA GLU A 221 -18.07 12.70 -7.56
C GLU A 221 -17.89 13.34 -8.94
N PHE A 222 -17.52 12.52 -9.93
CA PHE A 222 -17.31 12.92 -11.34
C PHE A 222 -16.28 14.05 -11.57
N SER A 223 -15.51 14.43 -10.56
CA SER A 223 -14.40 15.36 -10.71
C SER A 223 -13.20 14.71 -11.41
N ARG A 224 -12.30 15.53 -11.97
CA ARG A 224 -11.03 15.05 -12.56
C ARG A 224 -10.20 14.23 -11.57
N ARG A 225 -10.22 14.63 -10.29
CA ARG A 225 -9.53 13.91 -9.21
C ARG A 225 -10.14 12.54 -8.95
N TRP A 226 -11.47 12.46 -8.94
CA TRP A 226 -12.20 11.20 -8.79
C TRP A 226 -11.87 10.22 -9.92
N PHE A 227 -11.94 10.66 -11.19
CA PHE A 227 -11.58 9.83 -12.34
C PHE A 227 -10.11 9.42 -12.33
N PHE A 228 -9.19 10.32 -11.95
CA PHE A 228 -7.78 10.00 -11.85
C PHE A 228 -7.52 8.84 -10.88
N TRP A 229 -8.10 8.88 -9.67
CA TRP A 229 -7.92 7.81 -8.69
C TRP A 229 -8.65 6.53 -9.06
N LEU A 230 -9.81 6.62 -9.73
CA LEU A 230 -10.51 5.46 -10.27
C LEU A 230 -9.65 4.72 -11.32
N VAL A 231 -9.18 5.45 -12.33
CA VAL A 231 -8.34 4.89 -13.40
C VAL A 231 -7.02 4.39 -12.83
N SER A 232 -6.42 5.12 -11.88
CA SER A 232 -5.20 4.67 -11.20
C SER A 232 -5.41 3.37 -10.43
N THR A 233 -6.55 3.19 -9.76
CA THR A 233 -6.90 1.94 -9.07
C THR A 233 -6.98 0.78 -10.06
N GLY A 234 -7.69 0.97 -11.17
CA GLY A 234 -7.78 -0.04 -12.24
C GLY A 234 -6.43 -0.38 -12.87
N PHE A 235 -5.59 0.62 -13.12
CA PHE A 235 -4.24 0.44 -13.67
C PHE A 235 -3.36 -0.41 -12.74
N TRP A 236 -3.27 -0.05 -11.45
CA TRP A 236 -2.45 -0.82 -10.51
C TRP A 236 -3.01 -2.22 -10.22
N LEU A 237 -4.33 -2.40 -10.25
CA LEU A 237 -4.96 -3.72 -10.20
C LEU A 237 -4.60 -4.57 -11.42
N ALA A 238 -4.63 -4.00 -12.62
CA ALA A 238 -4.21 -4.69 -13.84
C ALA A 238 -2.73 -5.07 -13.79
N CYS A 239 -1.86 -4.17 -13.31
CA CYS A 239 -0.45 -4.49 -13.08
C CYS A 239 -0.26 -5.63 -12.08
N THR A 240 -1.01 -5.61 -10.98
CA THR A 240 -0.99 -6.66 -9.94
C THR A 240 -1.36 -8.03 -10.51
N LEU A 241 -2.45 -8.11 -11.28
CA LEU A 241 -2.88 -9.32 -11.99
C LEU A 241 -1.85 -9.75 -13.04
N GLY A 242 -1.23 -8.78 -13.73
CA GLY A 242 -0.19 -9.01 -14.72
C GLY A 242 1.13 -9.56 -14.14
N CYS A 243 1.35 -9.47 -12.82
CA CYS A 243 2.53 -10.03 -12.16
C CYS A 243 2.35 -11.48 -11.72
N LYS A 244 1.24 -11.80 -11.04
CA LYS A 244 0.98 -13.14 -10.48
C LYS A 244 -0.52 -13.35 -10.34
N MET A 245 -0.98 -14.59 -10.55
CA MET A 245 -2.41 -14.94 -10.36
C MET A 245 -2.91 -14.72 -8.93
N VAL A 246 -2.02 -14.70 -7.94
CA VAL A 246 -2.36 -14.33 -6.54
C VAL A 246 -2.93 -12.91 -6.45
N GLY A 247 -2.62 -12.04 -7.43
CA GLY A 247 -3.20 -10.71 -7.56
C GLY A 247 -4.73 -10.69 -7.63
N VAL A 248 -5.36 -11.80 -8.02
CA VAL A 248 -6.82 -11.98 -8.00
C VAL A 248 -7.41 -11.77 -6.61
N LEU A 249 -6.68 -12.11 -5.54
CA LEU A 249 -7.12 -11.87 -4.17
C LEU A 249 -7.24 -10.36 -3.87
N THR A 250 -6.31 -9.56 -4.39
CA THR A 250 -6.35 -8.09 -4.26
C THR A 250 -7.53 -7.52 -5.05
N PHE A 251 -7.77 -8.05 -6.26
CA PHE A 251 -8.94 -7.69 -7.06
C PHE A 251 -10.25 -7.96 -6.30
N PHE A 252 -10.40 -9.14 -5.69
CA PHE A 252 -11.57 -9.44 -4.87
C PHE A 252 -11.67 -8.59 -3.61
N THR A 253 -10.55 -8.25 -2.98
CA THR A 253 -10.54 -7.40 -1.78
C THR A 253 -11.08 -6.00 -2.10
N ILE A 254 -10.55 -5.37 -3.16
CA ILE A 254 -11.05 -4.05 -3.62
C ILE A 254 -12.48 -4.18 -4.16
N GLY A 255 -12.77 -5.24 -4.90
CA GLY A 255 -14.11 -5.51 -5.44
C GLY A 255 -15.17 -5.66 -4.35
N ALA A 256 -14.87 -6.35 -3.26
CA ALA A 256 -15.76 -6.46 -2.10
C ALA A 256 -16.00 -5.11 -1.44
N ALA A 257 -14.96 -4.28 -1.31
CA ALA A 257 -15.09 -2.91 -0.79
C ALA A 257 -15.96 -2.02 -1.71
N VAL A 258 -15.81 -2.16 -3.03
CA VAL A 258 -16.68 -1.47 -4.01
C VAL A 258 -18.12 -1.96 -3.93
N ILE A 259 -18.36 -3.28 -3.80
CA ILE A 259 -19.72 -3.82 -3.61
C ILE A 259 -20.36 -3.24 -2.35
N TRP A 260 -19.59 -3.15 -1.26
CA TRP A 260 -20.04 -2.51 -0.02
C TRP A 260 -20.37 -1.03 -0.24
N ASP A 261 -19.49 -0.30 -0.93
CA ASP A 261 -19.71 1.11 -1.25
C ASP A 261 -21.00 1.32 -2.06
N LEU A 262 -21.25 0.48 -3.08
CA LEU A 262 -22.46 0.51 -3.91
C LEU A 262 -23.71 0.16 -3.10
N TRP A 263 -23.61 -0.83 -2.21
CA TRP A 263 -24.69 -1.19 -1.30
C TRP A 263 -25.09 -0.02 -0.41
N GLU A 264 -24.11 0.74 0.09
CA GLU A 264 -24.38 1.94 0.87
C GLU A 264 -25.00 3.09 0.06
N ILE A 265 -24.68 3.23 -1.23
CA ILE A 265 -25.31 4.25 -2.11
C ILE A 265 -26.78 3.89 -2.34
N LEU A 266 -27.09 2.61 -2.45
CA LEU A 266 -28.45 2.12 -2.67
C LEU A 266 -29.35 2.29 -1.43
N ASP A 267 -28.80 2.58 -0.26
CA ASP A 267 -29.59 2.78 0.96
C ASP A 267 -30.48 4.02 0.86
N ILE A 268 -31.77 3.77 0.62
CA ILE A 268 -32.84 4.77 0.50
C ILE A 268 -32.89 5.69 1.73
N LYS A 269 -32.46 5.21 2.92
CA LYS A 269 -32.46 6.00 4.16
C LYS A 269 -31.39 7.11 4.17
N LYS A 270 -30.37 7.03 3.32
CA LYS A 270 -29.34 8.08 3.18
C LYS A 270 -29.80 9.26 2.32
N GLY A 271 -30.94 9.15 1.63
CA GLY A 271 -31.59 10.29 0.96
C GLY A 271 -30.80 10.87 -0.21
N HIS A 272 -30.01 10.06 -0.93
CA HIS A 272 -29.48 10.48 -2.22
C HIS A 272 -30.66 10.69 -3.17
N PRO A 273 -30.88 11.89 -3.73
CA PRO A 273 -31.90 12.06 -4.75
C PRO A 273 -31.49 11.20 -5.94
N MET A 274 -32.34 10.22 -6.27
CA MET A 274 -32.22 9.51 -7.55
C MET A 274 -32.39 10.47 -8.71
#